data_AF-T1ZDY2-F1
#
_entry.id   AF-T1ZDY2-F1
#
_cell.length_a   1.000
_cell.length_b   1.000
_cell.length_c   1.000
_cell.angle_alpha   90.00
_cell.angle_beta   90.00
_cell.angle_gamma   90.00
#
_symmetry.space_group_name_H-M   'P 1'
#
loop_
_entity.id
_entity.type
_entity.pdbx_description
1 polymer ?
#
loop_
_entity_poly.entity_id
_entity_poly.type
_entity_poly.pdbx_seq_one_letter_code
_entity_poly.pdbx_strand_id
1 'polypeptide(L)'
;MGLTKSQVSNFLNDKILFRFSISSDYIIKFSEHEEIYTFEELEKIIKRNYSYWNSIYDDSPNNFRSVWKDLNDKFNTIKNYIFEFEELDIDDINNKIYYNLSSNRETREQDKIIYILSIQSPIDKDKNFIKIKNFVSFYIEQSQSELDNAVKSFIRLYKNNNAIGNYFSNEKHSMFYPALYLLRKNFSNIKENIKVFETNIVAPLASKLKDISDESDEQYRQITALIEDKHNEIQKQYDEKVSEFAEFQKSLNNWQEEKQNKIRDLEETYKNQLSLQAPETLWRERAEEHRKQARKWTLFLIFAVLSLISALAMLVIVIHNYSLNIIKKDVPFISESFILISVISFFIYIIRVLIKIVMSNHHLATEYKQKAALTRFYQALTKAGTNIDKDERLIIINSLFGKVETGLVKTDTSNDSDTILAILLKNLK
;
A
#
# COMPACT_ATOMS: atom_id res chain seq x y z
N MET A 1 24.86 -12.50 8.72
CA MET A 1 24.42 -12.79 10.10
C MET A 1 24.37 -14.30 10.19
N GLY A 2 25.15 -14.93 11.07
CA GLY A 2 25.25 -16.41 11.09
C GLY A 2 23.92 -17.06 11.48
N LEU A 3 23.65 -18.25 10.94
CA LEU A 3 22.43 -19.00 11.25
C LEU A 3 22.39 -19.35 12.75
N THR A 4 21.24 -19.13 13.40
CA THR A 4 21.04 -19.53 14.79
C THR A 4 20.81 -21.04 14.90
N LYS A 5 21.15 -21.62 16.06
CA LYS A 5 20.93 -23.05 16.33
C LYS A 5 19.46 -23.47 16.14
N SER A 6 18.53 -22.60 16.56
CA SER A 6 17.09 -22.82 16.41
C SER A 6 16.64 -22.83 14.94
N GLN A 7 17.18 -21.93 14.10
CA GLN A 7 16.88 -21.91 12.66
C GLN A 7 17.34 -23.20 11.97
N VAL A 8 18.56 -23.67 12.28
CA VAL A 8 19.11 -24.91 11.74
C VAL A 8 18.27 -26.11 12.18
N SER A 9 17.93 -26.21 13.47
CA SER A 9 17.10 -27.31 13.99
C SER A 9 15.72 -27.35 13.36
N ASN A 10 15.01 -26.22 13.29
CA ASN A 10 13.68 -26.17 12.69
C ASN A 10 13.71 -26.59 11.22
N PHE A 11 14.74 -26.18 10.48
CA PHE A 11 14.89 -26.57 9.08
C PHE A 11 15.20 -28.07 8.90
N LEU A 12 16.08 -28.63 9.74
CA LEU A 12 16.55 -30.01 9.60
C LEU A 12 15.55 -31.03 10.14
N ASN A 13 14.91 -30.76 11.27
CA ASN A 13 14.06 -31.74 11.96
C ASN A 13 12.86 -32.20 11.11
N ASP A 14 12.40 -31.36 10.19
CA ASP A 14 11.33 -31.68 9.26
C ASP A 14 11.78 -32.45 8.01
N LYS A 15 13.09 -32.60 7.77
CA LYS A 15 13.63 -33.14 6.51
C LYS A 15 14.63 -34.27 6.70
N ILE A 16 15.46 -34.19 7.72
CA ILE A 16 16.58 -35.11 7.96
C ILE A 16 16.54 -35.64 9.39
N LEU A 17 16.56 -36.95 9.51
CA LEU A 17 16.59 -37.68 10.77
C LEU A 17 17.71 -38.73 10.76
N PHE A 18 18.00 -39.29 11.93
CA PHE A 18 19.09 -40.24 12.12
C PHE A 18 18.62 -41.46 12.90
N ARG A 19 19.16 -42.63 12.57
CA ARG A 19 19.01 -43.85 13.38
C ARG A 19 20.32 -44.58 13.50
N PHE A 20 20.50 -45.34 14.58
CA PHE A 20 21.68 -46.17 14.77
C PHE A 20 21.41 -47.62 14.35
N SER A 21 22.38 -48.22 13.66
CA SER A 21 22.45 -49.66 13.43
C SER A 21 23.64 -50.22 14.20
N ILE A 22 23.39 -51.12 15.15
CA ILE A 22 24.37 -51.58 16.12
C ILE A 22 24.28 -53.10 16.23
N SER A 23 25.39 -53.78 15.97
CA SER A 23 25.46 -55.24 16.08
C SER A 23 24.94 -55.74 17.44
N SER A 24 24.28 -56.90 17.42
CA SER A 24 23.75 -57.57 18.62
C SER A 24 24.80 -57.84 19.70
N ASP A 25 26.08 -57.80 19.36
CA ASP A 25 27.19 -57.97 20.30
C ASP A 25 27.39 -56.76 21.23
N TYR A 26 26.80 -55.60 20.91
CA TYR A 26 26.97 -54.34 21.64
C TYR A 26 25.69 -53.84 22.32
N ILE A 27 24.56 -54.50 22.08
CA ILE A 27 23.24 -54.12 22.63
C ILE A 27 22.65 -55.28 23.43
N ILE A 28 21.88 -54.99 24.46
CA ILE A 28 21.03 -55.93 25.20
C ILE A 28 19.57 -55.76 24.79
N LYS A 29 19.03 -54.53 24.82
CA LYS A 29 17.63 -54.23 24.49
C LYS A 29 17.54 -52.84 23.83
N PHE A 30 17.82 -52.80 22.54
CA PHE A 30 17.74 -51.63 21.68
C PHE A 30 16.93 -51.96 20.41
N SER A 31 16.00 -51.08 20.03
CA SER A 31 15.12 -51.26 18.86
C SER A 31 15.58 -50.34 17.73
N GLU A 32 16.42 -50.83 16.81
CA GLU A 32 17.04 -50.01 15.74
C GLU A 32 16.05 -49.30 14.78
N HIS A 33 14.80 -49.77 14.71
CA HIS A 33 13.79 -49.26 13.76
C HIS A 33 12.75 -48.34 14.42
N GLU A 34 12.65 -48.35 15.75
CA GLU A 34 11.73 -47.49 16.52
C GLU A 34 12.40 -46.19 16.97
N GLU A 35 13.72 -46.23 17.17
CA GLU A 35 14.51 -45.15 17.74
C GLU A 35 15.08 -44.23 16.63
N ILE A 36 14.41 -43.10 16.39
CA ILE A 36 14.80 -42.08 15.42
C ILE A 36 15.13 -40.78 16.15
N TYR A 37 16.19 -40.09 15.72
CA TYR A 37 16.75 -38.93 16.39
C TYR A 37 16.87 -37.73 15.45
N THR A 38 16.58 -36.55 15.97
CA THR A 38 16.88 -35.26 15.35
C THR A 38 18.39 -34.98 15.32
N PHE A 39 18.81 -33.96 14.55
CA PHE A 39 20.21 -33.55 14.47
C PHE A 39 20.78 -33.15 15.85
N GLU A 40 19.99 -32.44 16.67
CA GLU A 40 20.39 -32.08 18.02
C GLU A 40 20.43 -33.25 18.99
N GLU A 41 19.45 -34.15 18.94
CA GLU A 41 19.47 -35.34 19.78
C GLU A 41 20.67 -36.23 19.44
N LEU A 42 21.00 -36.35 18.16
CA LEU A 42 22.19 -37.06 17.70
C LEU A 42 23.46 -36.46 18.31
N GLU A 43 23.63 -35.13 18.26
CA GLU A 43 24.76 -34.44 18.90
C GLU A 43 24.87 -34.82 20.39
N LYS A 44 23.74 -34.75 21.11
CA LYS A 44 23.68 -35.04 22.55
C LYS A 44 24.05 -36.51 22.83
N ILE A 45 23.55 -37.45 22.03
CA ILE A 45 23.87 -38.88 22.16
C ILE A 45 25.36 -39.13 21.93
N ILE A 46 25.92 -38.60 20.84
CA ILE A 46 27.33 -38.77 20.51
C ILE A 46 28.22 -38.24 21.63
N LYS A 47 27.95 -37.03 22.11
CA LYS A 47 28.73 -36.39 23.19
C LYS A 47 28.67 -37.19 24.49
N ARG A 48 27.48 -37.64 24.91
CA ARG A 48 27.33 -38.42 26.15
C ARG A 48 28.09 -39.75 26.09
N ASN A 49 27.97 -40.48 24.97
CA ASN A 49 28.66 -41.76 24.82
C ASN A 49 30.17 -41.57 24.71
N TYR A 50 30.65 -40.59 23.94
CA TYR A 50 32.07 -40.27 23.86
C TYR A 50 32.63 -39.91 25.23
N SER A 51 31.97 -39.02 25.97
CA SER A 51 32.39 -38.60 27.31
C SER A 51 32.51 -39.78 28.27
N TYR A 52 31.51 -40.67 28.29
CA TYR A 52 31.53 -41.86 29.14
C TYR A 52 32.67 -42.83 28.79
N TRP A 53 32.84 -43.20 27.52
CA TRP A 53 33.89 -44.15 27.14
C TRP A 53 35.29 -43.53 27.24
N ASN A 54 35.40 -42.21 27.08
CA ASN A 54 36.63 -41.46 27.34
C ASN A 54 36.99 -41.45 28.82
N SER A 55 36.04 -41.31 29.74
CA SER A 55 36.32 -41.29 31.18
C SER A 55 36.83 -42.63 31.73
N ILE A 56 36.58 -43.74 31.02
CA ILE A 56 37.02 -45.08 31.41
C ILE A 56 38.39 -45.43 30.79
N TYR A 57 38.82 -44.69 29.78
CA TYR A 57 39.93 -45.08 28.92
C TYR A 57 41.27 -45.20 29.67
N ASP A 58 41.52 -44.33 30.64
CA ASP A 58 42.75 -44.34 31.43
C ASP A 58 42.79 -45.54 32.39
N ASP A 59 41.64 -45.99 32.88
CA ASP A 59 41.52 -47.19 33.74
C ASP A 59 41.60 -48.49 32.93
N SER A 60 40.97 -48.51 31.75
CA SER A 60 41.00 -49.64 30.84
C SER A 60 40.84 -49.19 29.38
N PRO A 61 41.91 -49.27 28.57
CA PRO A 61 41.87 -48.93 27.15
C PRO A 61 40.82 -49.74 26.40
N ASN A 62 40.04 -49.05 25.55
CA ASN A 62 38.93 -49.64 24.82
C ASN A 62 38.74 -48.96 23.45
N ASN A 63 38.23 -49.71 22.45
CA ASN A 63 37.95 -49.14 21.13
C ASN A 63 36.61 -48.40 21.08
N PHE A 64 35.77 -48.52 22.10
CA PHE A 64 34.51 -47.77 22.16
C PHE A 64 34.74 -46.26 22.15
N ARG A 65 35.76 -45.80 22.87
CA ARG A 65 36.18 -44.39 22.85
C ARG A 65 36.49 -43.91 21.44
N SER A 66 37.31 -44.65 20.67
CA SER A 66 37.73 -44.22 19.34
C SER A 66 36.56 -44.20 18.36
N VAL A 67 35.65 -45.18 18.44
CA VAL A 67 34.41 -45.22 17.65
C VAL A 67 33.56 -43.96 17.90
N TRP A 68 33.31 -43.62 19.17
CA TRP A 68 32.50 -42.43 19.48
C TRP A 68 33.24 -41.11 19.20
N LYS A 69 34.56 -41.08 19.32
CA LYS A 69 35.37 -39.92 18.95
C LYS A 69 35.30 -39.65 17.44
N ASP A 70 35.48 -40.67 16.62
CA ASP A 70 35.41 -40.55 15.15
C ASP A 70 34.03 -40.02 14.71
N LEU A 71 32.96 -40.57 15.27
CA LEU A 71 31.61 -40.08 14.99
C LEU A 71 31.41 -38.63 15.46
N ASN A 72 31.95 -38.26 16.64
CA ASN A 72 31.90 -36.90 17.14
C ASN A 72 32.64 -35.91 16.25
N ASP A 73 33.83 -36.28 15.77
CA ASP A 73 34.64 -35.42 14.91
C ASP A 73 33.93 -35.22 13.55
N LYS A 74 33.42 -36.29 12.92
CA LYS A 74 32.62 -36.22 11.69
C LYS A 74 31.36 -35.37 11.84
N PHE A 75 30.64 -35.54 12.96
CA PHE A 75 29.44 -34.76 13.26
C PHE A 75 29.78 -33.27 13.41
N ASN A 76 30.85 -32.93 14.14
CA ASN A 76 31.26 -31.54 14.34
C ASN A 76 31.72 -30.88 13.04
N THR A 77 32.38 -31.62 12.14
CA THR A 77 32.70 -31.13 10.79
C THR A 77 31.44 -30.71 10.03
N ILE A 78 30.42 -31.57 10.01
CA ILE A 78 29.14 -31.25 9.36
C ILE A 78 28.44 -30.09 10.04
N LYS A 79 28.40 -30.10 11.37
CA LYS A 79 27.81 -29.02 12.16
C LYS A 79 28.42 -27.67 11.77
N ASN A 80 29.75 -27.56 11.78
CA ASN A 80 30.45 -26.33 11.41
C ASN A 80 30.09 -25.88 9.99
N TYR A 81 30.06 -26.79 9.02
CA TYR A 81 29.64 -26.46 7.65
C TYR A 81 28.22 -25.89 7.57
N ILE A 82 27.26 -26.48 8.31
CA ILE A 82 25.87 -26.00 8.30
C ILE A 82 25.76 -24.58 8.88
N PHE A 83 26.54 -24.28 9.92
CA PHE A 83 26.55 -22.94 10.54
C PHE A 83 27.30 -21.88 9.73
N GLU A 84 28.11 -22.29 8.75
CA GLU A 84 28.82 -21.38 7.83
C GLU A 84 27.96 -20.95 6.62
N PHE A 85 26.81 -21.59 6.38
CA PHE A 85 25.94 -21.22 5.26
C PHE A 85 25.24 -19.87 5.44
N GLU A 86 25.16 -19.09 4.35
CA GLU A 86 24.35 -17.87 4.28
C GLU A 86 22.85 -18.20 4.18
N GLU A 87 22.50 -19.23 3.41
CA GLU A 87 21.14 -19.77 3.27
C GLU A 87 21.14 -21.30 3.40
N LEU A 88 20.11 -21.85 4.04
CA LEU A 88 19.98 -23.29 4.27
C LEU A 88 19.48 -24.01 3.01
N ASP A 89 20.39 -24.71 2.32
CA ASP A 89 20.08 -25.57 1.17
C ASP A 89 20.06 -27.05 1.59
N ILE A 90 18.96 -27.74 1.29
CA ILE A 90 18.77 -29.13 1.72
C ILE A 90 19.63 -30.13 0.93
N ASP A 91 19.89 -29.86 -0.35
CA ASP A 91 20.65 -30.74 -1.22
C ASP A 91 22.14 -30.70 -0.86
N ASP A 92 22.67 -29.51 -0.58
CA ASP A 92 24.04 -29.34 -0.09
C ASP A 92 24.24 -30.00 1.27
N ILE A 93 23.29 -29.82 2.20
CA ILE A 93 23.34 -30.47 3.52
C ILE A 93 23.29 -32.00 3.37
N ASN A 94 22.40 -32.51 2.52
CA ASN A 94 22.32 -33.95 2.24
C ASN A 94 23.63 -34.48 1.66
N ASN A 95 24.23 -33.78 0.70
CA ASN A 95 25.51 -34.16 0.12
C ASN A 95 26.61 -34.21 1.21
N LYS A 96 26.67 -33.22 2.10
CA LYS A 96 27.66 -33.21 3.19
C LYS A 96 27.46 -34.36 4.17
N ILE A 97 26.22 -34.62 4.59
CA ILE A 97 25.93 -35.74 5.50
C ILE A 97 26.24 -37.08 4.83
N TYR A 98 25.87 -37.24 3.55
CA TYR A 98 26.12 -38.46 2.78
C TYR A 98 27.61 -38.82 2.71
N TYR A 99 28.47 -37.83 2.41
CA TYR A 99 29.91 -38.07 2.24
C TYR A 99 30.70 -38.11 3.56
N ASN A 100 30.25 -37.41 4.60
CA ASN A 100 31.05 -37.23 5.83
C ASN A 100 30.50 -38.01 7.03
N LEU A 101 29.20 -38.30 7.09
CA LEU A 101 28.59 -39.02 8.21
C LEU A 101 28.22 -40.45 7.85
N SER A 102 27.34 -40.62 6.86
CA SER A 102 26.88 -41.93 6.41
C SER A 102 26.25 -41.86 5.03
N SER A 103 26.68 -42.75 4.14
CA SER A 103 26.05 -42.96 2.84
C SER A 103 24.80 -43.84 2.92
N ASN A 104 24.57 -44.53 4.04
CA ASN A 104 23.41 -45.39 4.23
C ASN A 104 22.21 -44.55 4.68
N ARG A 105 21.15 -44.54 3.88
CA ARG A 105 19.95 -43.74 4.14
C ARG A 105 18.69 -44.39 3.58
N GLU A 106 17.55 -44.02 4.17
CA GLU A 106 16.22 -44.42 3.73
C GLU A 106 15.36 -43.18 3.51
N THR A 107 14.52 -43.20 2.48
CA THR A 107 13.54 -42.15 2.22
C THR A 107 12.18 -42.60 2.75
N ARG A 108 11.52 -41.75 3.55
CA ARG A 108 10.14 -41.93 4.03
C ARG A 108 9.18 -40.98 3.31
N GLU A 109 7.89 -41.09 3.62
CA GLU A 109 6.85 -40.19 3.11
C GLU A 109 7.24 -38.71 3.30
N GLN A 110 6.84 -37.86 2.34
CA GLN A 110 7.13 -36.42 2.32
C GLN A 110 8.62 -36.06 2.14
N ASP A 111 9.39 -36.86 1.38
CA ASP A 111 10.80 -36.63 1.06
C ASP A 111 11.75 -36.54 2.27
N LYS A 112 11.31 -37.06 3.43
CA LYS A 112 12.14 -37.15 4.65
C LYS A 112 13.23 -38.20 4.49
N ILE A 113 14.46 -37.84 4.79
CA ILE A 113 15.63 -38.73 4.71
C ILE A 113 16.06 -39.15 6.11
N ILE A 114 16.22 -40.45 6.32
CA ILE A 114 16.75 -41.03 7.55
C ILE A 114 18.14 -41.59 7.27
N TYR A 115 19.18 -40.99 7.83
CA TYR A 115 20.54 -41.51 7.76
C TYR A 115 20.78 -42.57 8.83
N ILE A 116 21.41 -43.68 8.42
CA ILE A 116 21.66 -44.85 9.25
C ILE A 116 23.13 -44.88 9.65
N LEU A 117 23.40 -44.79 10.94
CA LEU A 117 24.74 -44.72 11.50
C LEU A 117 25.13 -46.09 12.06
N SER A 118 26.04 -46.79 11.38
CA SER A 118 26.55 -48.08 11.84
C SER A 118 27.60 -47.89 12.93
N ILE A 119 27.36 -48.39 14.14
CA ILE A 119 28.24 -48.19 15.30
C ILE A 119 28.60 -49.53 15.96
N GLN A 120 29.90 -49.74 16.19
CA GLN A 120 30.46 -50.93 16.84
C GLN A 120 30.76 -50.67 18.32
N SER A 121 29.76 -50.17 19.05
CA SER A 121 29.90 -49.79 20.45
C SER A 121 28.55 -49.80 21.17
N PRO A 122 28.50 -50.11 22.48
CA PRO A 122 27.28 -49.95 23.26
C PRO A 122 26.87 -48.48 23.36
N ILE A 123 25.55 -48.25 23.39
CA ILE A 123 24.93 -46.92 23.35
C ILE A 123 24.06 -46.66 24.60
N ASP A 124 24.09 -45.42 25.10
CA ASP A 124 23.28 -44.94 26.22
C ASP A 124 21.76 -45.03 26.02
N LYS A 125 21.30 -45.24 24.78
CA LYS A 125 19.90 -45.46 24.39
C LYS A 125 19.44 -46.90 24.53
N ASP A 126 20.34 -47.85 24.76
CA ASP A 126 19.94 -49.21 25.11
C ASP A 126 19.19 -49.19 26.45
N LYS A 127 17.99 -49.78 26.49
CA LYS A 127 17.13 -49.80 27.70
C LYS A 127 17.82 -50.46 28.90
N ASN A 128 18.82 -51.30 28.65
CA ASN A 128 19.64 -51.98 29.64
C ASN A 128 21.11 -51.51 29.65
N PHE A 129 21.42 -50.35 29.06
CA PHE A 129 22.78 -49.79 29.08
C PHE A 129 23.34 -49.67 30.49
N ILE A 130 22.49 -49.36 31.47
CA ILE A 130 22.86 -49.31 32.89
C ILE A 130 23.51 -50.62 33.38
N LYS A 131 23.05 -51.77 32.88
CA LYS A 131 23.64 -53.06 33.26
C LYS A 131 25.02 -53.24 32.66
N ILE A 132 25.24 -52.73 31.45
CA ILE A 132 26.57 -52.66 30.83
C ILE A 132 27.48 -51.76 31.66
N LYS A 133 27.02 -50.55 32.04
CA LYS A 133 27.80 -49.64 32.89
C LYS A 133 28.18 -50.28 34.23
N ASN A 134 27.24 -50.92 34.91
CA ASN A 134 27.49 -51.58 36.19
C ASN A 134 28.50 -52.73 36.06
N PHE A 135 28.46 -53.47 34.95
CA PHE A 135 29.47 -54.48 34.65
C PHE A 135 30.83 -53.85 34.35
N VAL A 136 30.89 -52.80 33.52
CA VAL A 136 32.15 -52.09 33.20
C VAL A 136 32.81 -51.57 34.48
N SER A 137 32.06 -50.92 35.36
CA SER A 137 32.57 -50.46 36.66
C SER A 137 33.13 -51.59 37.52
N PHE A 138 32.49 -52.77 37.50
CA PHE A 138 33.04 -53.95 38.16
C PHE A 138 34.32 -54.44 37.47
N TYR A 139 34.32 -54.53 36.14
CA TYR A 139 35.41 -55.13 35.38
C TYR A 139 36.70 -54.33 35.51
N ILE A 140 36.65 -53.01 35.44
CA ILE A 140 37.85 -52.15 35.53
C ILE A 140 38.55 -52.24 36.89
N GLU A 141 37.81 -52.58 37.95
CA GLU A 141 38.40 -52.86 39.27
C GLU A 141 39.14 -54.21 39.31
N GLN A 142 38.83 -55.13 38.39
CA GLN A 142 39.39 -56.48 38.35
C GLN A 142 40.47 -56.66 37.28
N SER A 143 40.32 -56.01 36.12
CA SER A 143 41.23 -56.14 34.98
C SER A 143 41.29 -54.85 34.16
N GLN A 144 42.48 -54.49 33.72
CA GLN A 144 42.73 -53.26 32.95
C GLN A 144 42.78 -53.53 31.43
N SER A 145 42.75 -54.78 30.99
CA SER A 145 42.85 -55.17 29.57
C SER A 145 41.57 -55.82 29.03
N GLU A 146 41.43 -55.82 27.69
CA GLU A 146 40.40 -56.56 26.95
C GLU A 146 38.94 -56.15 27.27
N LEU A 147 38.71 -54.87 27.64
CA LEU A 147 37.38 -54.38 28.02
C LEU A 147 36.34 -54.61 26.92
N ASP A 148 36.70 -54.39 25.65
CA ASP A 148 35.82 -54.61 24.51
C ASP A 148 35.26 -56.04 24.47
N ASN A 149 36.15 -57.03 24.62
CA ASN A 149 35.80 -58.44 24.63
C ASN A 149 35.02 -58.81 25.89
N ALA A 150 35.37 -58.22 27.04
CA ALA A 150 34.65 -58.42 28.29
C ALA A 150 33.20 -57.93 28.21
N VAL A 151 32.98 -56.74 27.64
CA VAL A 151 31.65 -56.16 27.43
C VAL A 151 30.82 -57.02 26.47
N LYS A 152 31.41 -57.47 25.35
CA LYS A 152 30.73 -58.39 24.41
C LYS A 152 30.35 -59.71 25.08
N SER A 153 31.27 -60.32 25.84
CA SER A 153 31.01 -61.53 26.62
C SER A 153 29.90 -61.33 27.64
N PHE A 154 29.91 -60.21 28.37
CA PHE A 154 28.84 -59.86 29.30
C PHE A 154 27.49 -59.73 28.61
N ILE A 155 27.40 -59.00 27.50
CA ILE A 155 26.16 -58.83 26.74
C ILE A 155 25.64 -60.18 26.25
N ARG A 156 26.53 -61.03 25.71
CA ARG A 156 26.17 -62.38 25.24
C ARG A 156 25.64 -63.26 26.37
N LEU A 157 26.35 -63.31 27.50
CA LEU A 157 25.92 -64.11 28.65
C LEU A 157 24.62 -63.57 29.26
N TYR A 158 24.46 -62.25 29.31
CA TYR A 158 23.23 -61.61 29.83
C TYR A 158 22.00 -61.97 28.99
N LYS A 159 22.16 -62.10 27.67
CA LYS A 159 21.09 -62.57 26.76
C LYS A 159 20.87 -64.08 26.86
N ASN A 160 21.92 -64.86 27.09
CA ASN A 160 21.87 -66.31 27.13
C ASN A 160 22.77 -66.87 28.25
N ASN A 161 22.13 -67.20 29.38
CA ASN A 161 22.81 -67.67 30.58
C ASN A 161 23.41 -69.09 30.45
N ASN A 162 23.06 -69.86 29.42
CA ASN A 162 23.49 -71.26 29.29
C ASN A 162 25.02 -71.42 29.13
N ALA A 163 25.69 -70.38 28.62
CA ALA A 163 27.13 -70.40 28.41
C ALA A 163 27.95 -69.96 29.64
N ILE A 164 27.30 -69.59 30.75
CA ILE A 164 27.98 -69.06 31.95
C ILE A 164 29.04 -70.02 32.48
N GLY A 165 28.74 -71.32 32.56
CA GLY A 165 29.69 -72.32 33.07
C GLY A 165 30.99 -72.39 32.25
N ASN A 166 30.89 -72.42 30.92
CA ASN A 166 32.05 -72.43 30.03
C ASN A 166 32.89 -71.14 30.19
N TYR A 167 32.22 -69.98 30.24
CA TYR A 167 32.91 -68.70 30.38
C TYR A 167 33.58 -68.55 31.75
N PHE A 168 32.96 -69.09 32.81
CA PHE A 168 33.50 -69.07 34.16
C PHE A 168 34.75 -69.96 34.33
N SER A 169 34.88 -71.02 33.55
CA SER A 169 36.07 -71.89 33.58
C SER A 169 37.18 -71.43 32.63
N ASN A 170 37.01 -70.31 31.92
CA ASN A 170 37.98 -69.81 30.95
C ASN A 170 39.07 -68.97 31.63
N GLU A 171 40.33 -69.13 31.22
CA GLU A 171 41.46 -68.36 31.77
C GLU A 171 41.47 -66.89 31.33
N LYS A 172 40.82 -66.55 30.21
CA LYS A 172 40.77 -65.17 29.73
C LYS A 172 39.85 -64.34 30.61
N HIS A 173 40.40 -63.25 31.16
CA HIS A 173 39.67 -62.28 31.99
C HIS A 173 38.39 -61.76 31.33
N SER A 174 38.43 -61.53 30.01
CA SER A 174 37.30 -61.08 29.19
C SER A 174 36.18 -62.11 29.02
N MET A 175 36.36 -63.36 29.49
CA MET A 175 35.30 -64.37 29.56
C MET A 175 34.96 -64.71 31.02
N PHE A 176 35.99 -64.84 31.86
CA PHE A 176 35.88 -65.17 33.28
C PHE A 176 35.04 -64.16 34.08
N TYR A 177 35.44 -62.89 34.09
CA TYR A 177 34.81 -61.87 34.92
C TYR A 177 33.35 -61.56 34.55
N PRO A 178 32.95 -61.52 33.26
CA PRO A 178 31.54 -61.48 32.88
C PRO A 178 30.69 -62.59 33.53
N ALA A 179 31.18 -63.84 33.49
CA ALA A 179 30.47 -64.96 34.08
C ALA A 179 30.43 -64.88 35.61
N LEU A 180 31.56 -64.53 36.25
CA LEU A 180 31.64 -64.33 37.69
C LEU A 180 30.68 -63.22 38.15
N TYR A 181 30.60 -62.10 37.44
CA TYR A 181 29.71 -60.98 37.75
C TYR A 181 28.24 -61.41 37.76
N LEU A 182 27.81 -62.14 36.72
CA LEU A 182 26.44 -62.62 36.61
C LEU A 182 26.11 -63.68 37.67
N LEU A 183 27.03 -64.61 37.94
CA LEU A 183 26.87 -65.60 39.01
C LEU A 183 26.77 -64.93 40.39
N ARG A 184 27.64 -63.96 40.69
CA ARG A 184 27.59 -63.18 41.92
C ARG A 184 26.24 -62.51 42.09
N LYS A 185 25.70 -61.91 41.03
CA LYS A 185 24.38 -61.27 41.04
C LYS A 185 23.24 -62.26 41.25
N ASN A 186 23.35 -63.48 40.72
CA ASN A 186 22.35 -64.54 40.91
C ASN A 186 22.40 -65.18 42.30
N PHE A 187 23.59 -65.27 42.92
CA PHE A 187 23.78 -65.91 44.24
C PHE A 187 23.61 -64.95 45.43
N SER A 188 23.64 -63.65 45.20
CA SER A 188 23.62 -62.66 46.29
C SER A 188 22.38 -61.77 46.25
N ASN A 189 21.68 -61.65 47.39
CA ASN A 189 20.68 -60.59 47.67
C ASN A 189 21.32 -59.18 47.78
N ILE A 190 22.51 -58.97 47.22
CA ILE A 190 23.27 -57.73 47.36
C ILE A 190 22.59 -56.65 46.52
N LYS A 191 21.95 -55.70 47.20
CA LYS A 191 21.59 -54.39 46.63
C LYS A 191 22.81 -53.83 45.92
N GLU A 192 22.64 -53.31 44.70
CA GLU A 192 23.73 -52.68 43.93
C GLU A 192 24.55 -51.75 44.84
N ASN A 193 25.88 -51.79 44.72
CA ASN A 193 26.78 -50.98 45.54
C ASN A 193 26.32 -49.52 45.50
N ILE A 194 26.15 -48.88 46.66
CA ILE A 194 25.68 -47.48 46.78
C ILE A 194 26.49 -46.54 45.88
N LYS A 195 27.82 -46.73 45.80
CA LYS A 195 28.70 -45.95 44.92
C LYS A 195 28.38 -46.14 43.44
N VAL A 196 28.03 -47.37 43.04
CA VAL A 196 27.62 -47.70 41.66
C VAL A 196 26.26 -47.08 41.35
N PHE A 197 25.31 -47.11 42.30
CA PHE A 197 24.01 -46.46 42.16
C PHE A 197 24.16 -44.93 42.03
N GLU A 198 24.93 -44.30 42.91
CA GLU A 198 25.21 -42.85 42.84
C GLU A 198 25.87 -42.47 41.50
N THR A 199 26.88 -43.22 41.07
CA THR A 199 27.65 -42.91 39.86
C THR A 199 26.87 -43.18 38.58
N ASN A 200 26.09 -44.27 38.53
CA ASN A 200 25.43 -44.70 37.29
C ASN A 200 23.96 -44.28 37.18
N ILE A 201 23.31 -43.89 38.28
CA ILE A 201 21.91 -43.44 38.31
C ILE A 201 21.80 -41.98 38.74
N VAL A 202 22.28 -41.63 39.94
CA VAL A 202 22.02 -40.31 40.55
C VAL A 202 22.75 -39.21 39.80
N ALA A 203 24.05 -39.35 39.56
CA ALA A 203 24.85 -38.33 38.88
C ALA A 203 24.38 -38.07 37.43
N PRO A 204 24.09 -39.10 36.61
CA PRO A 204 23.53 -38.87 35.27
C PRO A 204 22.12 -38.25 35.29
N LEU A 205 21.28 -38.59 36.27
CA LEU A 205 19.96 -37.98 36.41
C LEU A 205 20.06 -36.50 36.78
N ALA A 206 20.92 -36.16 37.74
CA ALA A 206 21.19 -34.79 38.14
C ALA A 206 21.76 -33.95 36.98
N SER A 207 22.70 -34.52 36.22
CA SER A 207 23.24 -33.88 35.01
C SER A 207 22.15 -33.64 33.97
N LYS A 208 21.32 -34.64 33.67
CA LYS A 208 20.21 -34.47 32.70
C LYS A 208 19.21 -33.40 33.14
N LEU A 209 18.90 -33.34 34.44
CA LEU A 209 17.99 -32.33 34.96
C LEU A 209 18.58 -30.93 34.82
N LYS A 210 19.87 -30.77 35.10
CA LYS A 210 20.60 -29.52 34.89
C LYS A 210 20.61 -29.11 33.42
N ASP A 211 20.94 -30.03 32.52
CA ASP A 211 20.96 -29.77 31.07
C ASP A 211 19.58 -29.29 30.56
N ILE A 212 18.48 -29.90 31.05
CA ILE A 212 17.11 -29.48 30.72
C ILE A 212 16.83 -28.07 31.24
N SER A 213 17.25 -27.76 32.47
CA SER A 213 17.07 -26.42 33.06
C SER A 213 17.83 -25.36 32.26
N ASP A 214 19.10 -25.61 31.96
CA ASP A 214 19.96 -24.68 31.22
C ASP A 214 19.43 -24.46 29.79
N GLU A 215 18.92 -25.51 29.13
CA GLU A 215 18.30 -25.43 27.81
C GLU A 215 16.97 -24.66 27.83
N SER A 216 16.14 -24.88 28.85
CA SER A 216 14.88 -24.14 29.04
C SER A 216 15.15 -22.63 29.22
N ASP A 217 16.13 -22.27 30.05
CA ASP A 217 16.50 -20.87 30.28
C ASP A 217 17.02 -20.21 29.00
N GLU A 218 17.80 -20.93 28.21
CA GLU A 218 18.31 -20.44 26.94
C GLU A 218 17.21 -20.25 25.90
N GLN A 219 16.27 -21.19 25.78
CA GLN A 219 15.11 -21.03 24.91
C GLN A 219 14.25 -19.83 25.33
N TYR A 220 14.05 -19.65 26.64
CA TYR A 220 13.31 -18.50 27.16
C TYR A 220 13.97 -17.17 26.79
N ARG A 221 15.30 -17.06 26.93
CA ARG A 221 16.07 -15.88 26.49
C ARG A 221 15.92 -15.64 24.98
N GLN A 222 16.03 -16.67 24.16
CA GLN A 222 15.90 -16.54 22.69
C GLN A 222 14.50 -16.10 22.27
N ILE A 223 13.45 -16.65 22.89
CA ILE A 223 12.06 -16.24 22.62
C ILE A 223 11.85 -14.78 23.03
N THR A 224 12.34 -14.38 24.20
CA THR A 224 12.23 -12.99 24.69
C THR A 224 12.91 -12.02 23.74
N ALA A 225 14.16 -12.31 23.33
CA ALA A 225 14.90 -11.48 22.39
C ALA A 225 14.21 -11.37 21.01
N LEU A 226 13.65 -12.47 20.50
CA LEU A 226 12.88 -12.46 19.24
C LEU A 226 11.62 -11.61 19.35
N ILE A 227 10.89 -11.70 20.47
CA ILE A 227 9.69 -10.90 20.71
C ILE A 227 10.05 -9.41 20.80
N GLU A 228 11.11 -9.06 21.52
CA GLU A 228 11.58 -7.67 21.63
C GLU A 228 12.02 -7.11 20.27
N ASP A 229 12.79 -7.87 19.50
CA ASP A 229 13.23 -7.47 18.16
C ASP A 229 12.04 -7.23 17.22
N LYS A 230 11.08 -8.17 17.18
CA LYS A 230 9.87 -8.02 16.36
C LYS A 230 8.96 -6.92 16.85
N HIS A 231 8.86 -6.69 18.15
CA HIS A 231 8.12 -5.58 18.70
C HIS A 231 8.73 -4.24 18.25
N ASN A 232 10.04 -4.09 18.33
CA ASN A 232 10.74 -2.88 17.89
C ASN A 232 10.61 -2.65 16.38
N GLU A 233 10.67 -3.72 15.57
CA GLU A 233 10.47 -3.64 14.12
C GLU A 233 9.04 -3.18 13.77
N ILE A 234 8.03 -3.78 14.40
CA ILE A 234 6.62 -3.37 14.23
C ILE A 234 6.41 -1.93 14.69
N GLN A 235 6.99 -1.54 15.83
CA GLN A 235 6.87 -0.20 16.36
C GLN A 235 7.45 0.83 15.39
N LYS A 236 8.63 0.55 14.83
CA LYS A 236 9.26 1.43 13.83
C LYS A 236 8.39 1.57 12.58
N GLN A 237 7.88 0.47 12.03
CA GLN A 237 6.99 0.51 10.86
C GLN A 237 5.67 1.25 11.16
N TYR A 238 5.13 1.08 12.36
CA TYR A 238 3.95 1.79 12.81
C TYR A 238 4.20 3.31 12.89
N ASP A 239 5.29 3.73 13.51
CA ASP A 239 5.65 5.15 13.65
C ASP A 239 5.90 5.80 12.27
N GLU A 240 6.56 5.09 11.35
CA GLU A 240 6.72 5.51 9.95
C GLU A 240 5.36 5.70 9.26
N LYS A 241 4.44 4.73 9.40
CA LYS A 241 3.10 4.81 8.81
C LYS A 241 2.23 5.90 9.41
N VAL A 242 2.36 6.17 10.71
CA VAL A 242 1.67 7.29 11.37
C VAL A 242 2.17 8.61 10.82
N SER A 243 3.49 8.75 10.59
CA SER A 243 4.07 9.95 9.98
C SER A 243 3.59 10.15 8.54
N GLU A 244 3.64 9.11 7.70
CA GLU A 244 3.11 9.14 6.34
C GLU A 244 1.62 9.53 6.30
N PHE A 245 0.82 8.98 7.21
CA PHE A 245 -0.61 9.28 7.28
C PHE A 245 -0.87 10.74 7.69
N ALA A 246 -0.09 11.28 8.62
CA ALA A 246 -0.18 12.68 9.03
C ALA A 246 0.16 13.62 7.86
N GLU A 247 1.20 13.31 7.08
CA GLU A 247 1.54 14.07 5.87
C GLU A 247 0.45 13.97 4.80
N PHE A 248 -0.09 12.77 4.57
CA PHE A 248 -1.20 12.56 3.65
C PHE A 248 -2.45 13.34 4.06
N GLN A 249 -2.82 13.32 5.34
CA GLN A 249 -3.95 14.09 5.87
C GLN A 249 -3.75 15.60 5.67
N LYS A 250 -2.53 16.10 5.90
CA LYS A 250 -2.20 17.51 5.63
C LYS A 250 -2.32 17.85 4.15
N SER A 251 -1.82 16.98 3.27
CA SER A 251 -1.93 17.14 1.81
C SER A 251 -3.39 17.15 1.35
N LEU A 252 -4.22 16.24 1.86
CA LEU A 252 -5.65 16.19 1.57
C LEU A 252 -6.37 17.45 2.03
N ASN A 253 -6.10 17.93 3.23
CA ASN A 253 -6.70 19.17 3.75
C ASN A 253 -6.33 20.37 2.88
N ASN A 254 -5.06 20.50 2.52
CA ASN A 254 -4.59 21.57 1.62
C ASN A 254 -5.25 21.47 0.24
N TRP A 255 -5.34 20.27 -0.34
CA TRP A 255 -6.02 20.04 -1.62
C TRP A 255 -7.50 20.38 -1.53
N GLN A 256 -8.18 19.99 -0.45
CA GLN A 256 -9.60 20.29 -0.24
C GLN A 256 -9.83 21.80 -0.16
N GLU A 257 -9.00 22.52 0.62
CA GLU A 257 -9.06 23.98 0.73
C GLU A 257 -8.80 24.67 -0.62
N GLU A 258 -7.77 24.22 -1.36
CA GLU A 258 -7.45 24.74 -2.69
C GLU A 258 -8.63 24.54 -3.66
N LYS A 259 -9.25 23.36 -3.66
CA LYS A 259 -10.40 23.06 -4.52
C LYS A 259 -11.63 23.85 -4.14
N GLN A 260 -11.93 23.98 -2.84
CA GLN A 260 -13.03 24.82 -2.37
C GLN A 260 -12.86 26.28 -2.78
N ASN A 261 -11.65 26.83 -2.63
CA ASN A 261 -11.34 28.18 -3.07
C ASN A 261 -11.53 28.33 -4.59
N LYS A 262 -10.97 27.41 -5.39
CA LYS A 262 -11.14 27.44 -6.86
C LYS A 262 -12.60 27.35 -7.30
N ILE A 263 -13.42 26.51 -6.64
CA ILE A 263 -14.84 26.39 -6.95
C ILE A 263 -15.56 27.69 -6.62
N ARG A 264 -15.29 28.29 -5.46
CA ARG A 264 -15.88 29.58 -5.05
C ARG A 264 -15.51 30.70 -6.03
N ASP A 265 -14.23 30.81 -6.41
CA ASP A 265 -13.76 31.82 -7.36
C ASP A 265 -14.43 31.64 -8.73
N LEU A 266 -14.62 30.40 -9.16
CA LEU A 266 -15.27 30.05 -10.43
C LEU A 266 -16.77 30.34 -10.39
N GLU A 267 -17.44 30.06 -9.25
CA GLU A 267 -18.84 30.40 -9.02
C GLU A 267 -19.05 31.92 -9.05
N GLU A 268 -18.19 32.69 -8.37
CA GLU A 268 -18.24 34.16 -8.37
C GLU A 268 -18.00 34.72 -9.78
N THR A 269 -17.00 34.19 -10.49
CA THR A 269 -16.71 34.57 -11.89
C THR A 269 -17.91 34.31 -12.79
N TYR A 270 -18.52 33.12 -12.67
CA TYR A 270 -19.66 32.73 -13.50
C TYR A 270 -20.91 33.55 -13.18
N LYS A 271 -21.18 33.83 -11.90
CA LYS A 271 -22.28 34.70 -11.46
C LYS A 271 -22.12 36.12 -11.99
N ASN A 272 -20.91 36.68 -11.93
CA ASN A 272 -20.59 37.99 -12.48
C ASN A 272 -20.73 38.01 -14.01
N GLN A 273 -20.27 36.97 -14.71
CA GLN A 273 -20.41 36.86 -16.16
C GLN A 273 -21.89 36.77 -16.60
N LEU A 274 -22.68 35.92 -15.95
CA LEU A 274 -24.09 35.71 -16.30
C LEU A 274 -24.94 36.97 -16.05
N SER A 275 -24.68 37.67 -14.94
CA SER A 275 -25.36 38.93 -14.59
C SER A 275 -25.13 40.04 -15.63
N LEU A 276 -23.93 40.07 -16.26
CA LEU A 276 -23.53 41.17 -17.14
C LEU A 276 -23.63 40.84 -18.65
N GLN A 277 -23.67 39.56 -19.03
CA GLN A 277 -23.79 39.13 -20.43
C GLN A 277 -25.23 39.25 -20.97
N ALA A 278 -26.25 39.04 -20.12
CA ALA A 278 -27.64 39.18 -20.50
C ALA A 278 -28.01 40.62 -20.90
N PRO A 279 -27.59 41.68 -20.17
CA PRO A 279 -27.79 43.08 -20.58
C PRO A 279 -27.11 43.46 -21.91
N GLU A 280 -25.85 43.06 -22.15
CA GLU A 280 -25.15 43.37 -23.41
C GLU A 280 -25.89 42.79 -24.61
N THR A 281 -26.31 41.52 -24.49
CA THR A 281 -27.03 40.80 -25.55
C THR A 281 -28.36 41.49 -25.84
N LEU A 282 -29.12 41.85 -24.79
CA LEU A 282 -30.39 42.56 -24.90
C LEU A 282 -30.27 43.93 -25.58
N TRP A 283 -29.27 44.73 -25.22
CA TRP A 283 -29.05 46.05 -25.83
C TRP A 283 -28.60 45.93 -27.28
N ARG A 284 -27.76 44.94 -27.61
CA ARG A 284 -27.32 44.67 -28.98
C ARG A 284 -28.50 44.26 -29.87
N GLU A 285 -29.38 43.38 -29.38
CA GLU A 285 -30.58 42.96 -30.11
C GLU A 285 -31.52 44.14 -30.37
N ARG A 286 -31.80 44.97 -29.36
CA ARG A 286 -32.63 46.18 -29.52
C ARG A 286 -32.01 47.19 -30.48
N ALA A 287 -30.69 47.40 -30.43
CA ALA A 287 -29.99 48.27 -31.37
C ALA A 287 -30.15 47.76 -32.81
N GLU A 288 -30.05 46.45 -33.02
CA GLU A 288 -30.22 45.85 -34.34
C GLU A 288 -31.66 45.96 -34.85
N GLU A 289 -32.65 45.75 -33.98
CA GLU A 289 -34.06 45.89 -34.32
C GLU A 289 -34.40 47.32 -34.76
N HIS A 290 -34.03 48.34 -33.97
CA HIS A 290 -34.27 49.74 -34.32
C HIS A 290 -33.48 50.17 -35.56
N ARG A 291 -32.30 49.60 -35.81
CA ARG A 291 -31.55 49.84 -37.06
C ARG A 291 -32.28 49.29 -38.27
N LYS A 292 -32.87 48.09 -38.16
CA LYS A 292 -33.70 47.49 -39.21
C LYS A 292 -34.96 48.33 -39.45
N GLN A 293 -35.62 48.79 -38.38
CA GLN A 293 -36.78 49.68 -38.48
C GLN A 293 -36.41 51.01 -39.13
N ALA A 294 -35.32 51.65 -38.71
CA ALA A 294 -34.82 52.89 -39.32
C ALA A 294 -34.59 52.71 -40.82
N ARG A 295 -33.94 51.63 -41.25
CA ARG A 295 -33.73 51.33 -42.67
C ARG A 295 -35.03 51.16 -43.44
N LYS A 296 -36.02 50.45 -42.88
CA LYS A 296 -37.36 50.31 -43.48
C LYS A 296 -38.05 51.67 -43.64
N TRP A 297 -38.01 52.51 -42.60
CA TRP A 297 -38.57 53.87 -42.66
C TRP A 297 -37.82 54.80 -43.63
N THR A 298 -36.50 54.66 -43.76
CA THR A 298 -35.72 55.40 -44.77
C THR A 298 -36.10 55.01 -46.19
N LEU A 299 -36.27 53.70 -46.46
CA LEU A 299 -36.75 53.23 -47.77
C LEU A 299 -38.17 53.74 -48.05
N PHE A 300 -39.05 53.71 -47.04
CA PHE A 300 -40.39 54.26 -47.14
C PHE A 300 -40.37 55.78 -47.40
N LEU A 301 -39.48 56.52 -46.75
CA LEU A 301 -39.29 57.97 -46.99
C LEU A 301 -38.86 58.24 -48.44
N ILE A 302 -37.91 57.47 -48.97
CA ILE A 302 -37.46 57.60 -50.37
C ILE A 302 -38.63 57.35 -51.33
N PHE A 303 -39.40 56.28 -51.09
CA PHE A 303 -40.59 55.98 -51.88
C PHE A 303 -41.65 57.09 -51.78
N ALA A 304 -41.89 57.63 -50.57
CA ALA A 304 -42.83 58.72 -50.36
C ALA A 304 -42.41 60.00 -51.10
N VAL A 305 -41.11 60.32 -51.13
CA VAL A 305 -40.57 61.47 -51.88
C VAL A 305 -40.72 61.26 -53.39
N LEU A 306 -40.40 60.07 -53.91
CA LEU A 306 -40.61 59.72 -55.32
C LEU A 306 -42.09 59.79 -55.72
N SER A 307 -42.97 59.25 -54.86
CA SER A 307 -44.42 59.31 -55.04
C SER A 307 -44.93 60.75 -55.01
N LEU A 308 -44.36 61.63 -54.17
CA LEU A 308 -44.70 63.05 -54.16
C LEU A 308 -44.32 63.73 -55.47
N ILE A 309 -43.11 63.50 -55.97
CA ILE A 309 -42.65 64.06 -57.25
C ILE A 309 -43.57 63.61 -58.40
N SER A 310 -43.91 62.31 -58.42
CA SER A 310 -44.82 61.75 -59.42
C SER A 310 -46.24 62.32 -59.30
N ALA A 311 -46.77 62.45 -58.08
CA ALA A 311 -48.07 63.06 -57.84
C ALA A 311 -48.08 64.54 -58.26
N LEU A 312 -47.01 65.30 -57.99
CA LEU A 312 -46.88 66.69 -58.41
C LEU A 312 -46.88 66.80 -59.94
N ALA A 313 -46.10 65.96 -60.63
CA ALA A 313 -46.05 65.92 -62.08
C ALA A 313 -47.42 65.56 -62.68
N MET A 314 -48.11 64.57 -62.11
CA MET A 314 -49.45 64.18 -62.54
C MET A 314 -50.48 65.26 -62.27
N LEU A 315 -50.42 65.95 -61.12
CA LEU A 315 -51.32 67.05 -60.78
C LEU A 315 -51.10 68.25 -61.73
N VAL A 316 -49.85 68.56 -62.08
CA VAL A 316 -49.51 69.57 -63.11
C VAL A 316 -50.08 69.18 -64.47
N ILE A 317 -49.95 67.92 -64.89
CA ILE A 317 -50.55 67.42 -66.15
C ILE A 317 -52.07 67.52 -66.10
N VAL A 318 -52.69 67.10 -64.99
CA VAL A 318 -54.16 67.16 -64.82
C VAL A 318 -54.63 68.60 -64.85
N ILE A 319 -54.00 69.53 -64.13
CA ILE A 319 -54.34 70.96 -64.19
C ILE A 319 -54.14 71.51 -65.61
N HIS A 320 -53.03 71.19 -66.28
CA HIS A 320 -52.78 71.63 -67.65
C HIS A 320 -53.86 71.12 -68.63
N ASN A 321 -54.25 69.85 -68.50
CA ASN A 321 -55.26 69.22 -69.33
C ASN A 321 -56.69 69.67 -68.97
N TYR A 322 -56.95 70.01 -67.71
CA TYR A 322 -58.20 70.59 -67.22
C TYR A 322 -58.36 72.05 -67.69
N SER A 323 -57.26 72.82 -67.65
CA SER A 323 -57.14 74.18 -68.18
C SER A 323 -57.31 74.23 -69.71
N LEU A 324 -56.77 73.24 -70.43
CA LEU A 324 -56.91 73.15 -71.90
C LEU A 324 -58.29 72.66 -72.37
N ASN A 325 -59.01 71.84 -71.59
CA ASN A 325 -60.27 71.24 -72.03
C ASN A 325 -61.54 71.99 -71.63
N ILE A 326 -61.51 72.99 -70.74
CA ILE A 326 -62.72 73.73 -70.34
C ILE A 326 -62.41 75.22 -70.03
N ILE A 327 -62.03 76.00 -71.04
CA ILE A 327 -62.48 77.41 -71.07
C ILE A 327 -63.98 77.36 -71.36
N LYS A 328 -64.78 77.22 -70.30
CA LYS A 328 -66.21 77.58 -70.17
C LYS A 328 -66.86 76.79 -69.02
N LYS A 329 -66.84 77.37 -67.81
CA LYS A 329 -68.00 77.61 -66.92
C LYS A 329 -67.63 77.52 -65.43
N ASP A 330 -67.76 78.68 -64.79
CA ASP A 330 -68.35 78.91 -63.46
C ASP A 330 -68.06 77.91 -62.33
N VAL A 331 -66.93 78.10 -61.64
CA VAL A 331 -66.85 77.88 -60.18
C VAL A 331 -65.98 78.98 -59.54
N PRO A 332 -66.56 80.06 -59.01
CA PRO A 332 -65.80 81.25 -58.63
C PRO A 332 -65.48 81.30 -57.13
N PHE A 333 -64.74 80.34 -56.56
CA PHE A 333 -64.29 80.50 -55.16
C PHE A 333 -63.00 79.78 -54.73
N ILE A 334 -62.32 79.00 -55.58
CA ILE A 334 -61.02 78.41 -55.22
C ILE A 334 -60.03 78.62 -56.38
N SER A 335 -58.98 79.41 -56.14
CA SER A 335 -57.87 79.57 -57.07
C SER A 335 -57.16 78.23 -57.26
N GLU A 336 -56.90 77.83 -58.50
CA GLU A 336 -56.13 76.63 -58.85
C GLU A 336 -54.78 76.57 -58.12
N SER A 337 -54.15 77.73 -57.93
CA SER A 337 -52.89 77.89 -57.18
C SER A 337 -53.04 77.60 -55.68
N PHE A 338 -54.22 77.83 -55.09
CA PHE A 338 -54.46 77.61 -53.66
C PHE A 338 -54.53 76.11 -53.32
N ILE A 339 -55.17 75.29 -54.17
CA ILE A 339 -55.21 73.83 -54.00
C ILE A 339 -53.80 73.26 -54.10
N LEU A 340 -53.01 73.70 -55.08
CA LEU A 340 -51.63 73.27 -55.26
C LEU A 340 -50.77 73.60 -54.02
N ILE A 341 -50.83 74.83 -53.53
CA ILE A 341 -50.08 75.26 -52.32
C ILE A 341 -50.47 74.44 -51.09
N SER A 342 -51.77 74.14 -50.93
CA SER A 342 -52.30 73.41 -49.77
C SER A 342 -51.83 71.96 -49.77
N VAL A 343 -51.91 71.28 -50.92
CA VAL A 343 -51.45 69.90 -51.11
C VAL A 343 -49.93 69.82 -50.86
N ILE A 344 -49.14 70.72 -51.45
CA ILE A 344 -47.68 70.80 -51.23
C ILE A 344 -47.36 70.98 -49.74
N SER A 345 -48.05 71.90 -49.06
CA SER A 345 -47.83 72.16 -47.63
C SER A 345 -48.15 70.95 -46.76
N PHE A 346 -49.22 70.23 -47.07
CA PHE A 346 -49.58 68.98 -46.37
C PHE A 346 -48.54 67.87 -46.57
N PHE A 347 -48.02 67.70 -47.78
CA PHE A 347 -46.98 66.71 -48.06
C PHE A 347 -45.62 67.07 -47.42
N ILE A 348 -45.23 68.35 -47.40
CA ILE A 348 -44.04 68.81 -46.67
C ILE A 348 -44.18 68.47 -45.17
N TYR A 349 -45.38 68.64 -44.61
CA TYR A 349 -45.65 68.25 -43.22
C TYR A 349 -45.49 66.73 -42.99
N ILE A 350 -46.03 65.89 -43.87
CA ILE A 350 -45.86 64.43 -43.81
C ILE A 350 -44.38 64.04 -43.89
N ILE A 351 -43.62 64.60 -44.84
CA ILE A 351 -42.17 64.35 -44.98
C ILE A 351 -41.44 64.75 -43.69
N ARG A 352 -41.77 65.90 -43.10
CA ARG A 352 -41.18 66.35 -41.83
C ARG A 352 -41.44 65.36 -40.69
N VAL A 353 -42.64 64.78 -40.62
CA VAL A 353 -42.99 63.75 -39.62
C VAL A 353 -42.20 62.46 -39.87
N LEU A 354 -42.11 62.00 -41.13
CA LEU A 354 -41.35 60.80 -41.49
C LEU A 354 -39.85 60.96 -41.19
N ILE A 355 -39.25 62.12 -41.49
CA ILE A 355 -37.86 62.43 -41.13
C ILE A 355 -37.66 62.34 -39.61
N LYS A 356 -38.59 62.88 -38.81
CA LYS A 356 -38.53 62.77 -37.35
C LYS A 356 -38.59 61.32 -36.87
N ILE A 357 -39.43 60.47 -37.48
CA ILE A 357 -39.53 59.04 -37.15
C ILE A 357 -38.24 58.29 -37.51
N VAL A 358 -37.65 58.56 -38.68
CA VAL A 358 -36.38 57.96 -39.11
C VAL A 358 -35.25 58.38 -38.16
N MET A 359 -35.13 59.68 -37.87
CA MET A 359 -34.13 60.21 -36.94
C MET A 359 -34.28 59.61 -35.55
N SER A 360 -35.52 59.47 -35.05
CA SER A 360 -35.79 58.85 -33.76
C SER A 360 -35.32 57.39 -33.69
N ASN A 361 -35.61 56.58 -34.71
CA ASN A 361 -35.15 55.19 -34.75
C ASN A 361 -33.63 55.06 -34.90
N HIS A 362 -33.00 55.98 -35.64
CA HIS A 362 -31.54 56.02 -35.76
C HIS A 362 -30.86 56.42 -34.44
N HIS A 363 -31.44 57.39 -33.73
CA HIS A 363 -30.99 57.80 -32.40
C HIS A 363 -31.08 56.65 -31.41
N LEU A 364 -32.26 56.00 -31.31
CA LEU A 364 -32.46 54.81 -30.47
C LEU A 364 -31.46 53.69 -30.77
N ALA A 365 -31.23 53.39 -32.05
CA ALA A 365 -30.26 52.36 -32.45
C ALA A 365 -28.83 52.72 -32.03
N THR A 366 -28.45 54.01 -32.12
CA THR A 366 -27.13 54.50 -31.74
C THR A 366 -26.94 54.48 -30.23
N GLU A 367 -27.94 54.94 -29.48
CA GLU A 367 -27.99 54.92 -28.01
C GLU A 367 -27.90 53.49 -27.46
N TYR A 368 -28.70 52.55 -27.97
CA TYR A 368 -28.62 51.15 -27.55
C TYR A 368 -27.27 50.51 -27.90
N LYS A 369 -26.66 50.90 -29.02
CA LYS A 369 -25.31 50.45 -29.38
C LYS A 369 -24.25 51.01 -28.43
N GLN A 370 -24.36 52.27 -28.01
CA GLN A 370 -23.49 52.88 -27.02
C GLN A 370 -23.65 52.19 -25.65
N LYS A 371 -24.89 51.92 -25.23
CA LYS A 371 -25.18 51.15 -24.00
C LYS A 371 -24.60 49.73 -24.06
N ALA A 372 -24.68 49.04 -25.19
CA ALA A 372 -24.04 47.74 -25.38
C ALA A 372 -22.50 47.83 -25.29
N ALA A 373 -21.89 48.84 -25.90
CA ALA A 373 -20.45 49.08 -25.83
C ALA A 373 -19.98 49.42 -24.41
N LEU A 374 -20.74 50.23 -23.68
CA LEU A 374 -20.48 50.57 -22.28
C LEU A 374 -20.62 49.34 -21.36
N THR A 375 -21.63 48.49 -21.61
CA THR A 375 -21.79 47.22 -20.88
C THR A 375 -20.58 46.32 -21.10
N ARG A 376 -20.11 46.20 -22.35
CA ARG A 376 -18.92 45.40 -22.70
C ARG A 376 -17.63 45.97 -22.11
N PHE A 377 -17.50 47.30 -22.07
CA PHE A 377 -16.38 47.96 -21.41
C PHE A 377 -16.38 47.70 -19.89
N TYR A 378 -17.54 47.78 -19.25
CA TYR A 378 -17.70 47.44 -17.83
C TYR A 378 -17.38 45.98 -17.52
N GLN A 379 -17.81 45.05 -18.38
CA GLN A 379 -17.42 43.64 -18.30
C GLN A 379 -15.90 43.46 -18.38
N ALA A 380 -15.23 44.17 -19.30
CA ALA A 380 -13.79 44.09 -19.48
C ALA A 380 -13.02 44.63 -18.25
N LEU A 381 -13.46 45.74 -17.65
CA LEU A 381 -12.88 46.29 -16.42
C LEU A 381 -13.05 45.33 -15.22
N THR A 382 -14.24 44.75 -15.08
CA THR A 382 -14.52 43.77 -14.01
C THR A 382 -13.65 42.52 -14.18
N LYS A 383 -13.49 42.03 -15.42
CA LYS A 383 -12.63 40.89 -15.74
C LYS A 383 -11.14 41.17 -15.55
N ALA A 384 -10.70 42.41 -15.71
CA ALA A 384 -9.32 42.84 -15.46
C ALA A 384 -8.99 43.01 -13.96
N GLY A 385 -9.94 42.73 -13.05
CA GLY A 385 -9.72 42.82 -11.60
C GLY A 385 -9.67 44.26 -11.09
N THR A 386 -10.14 45.24 -11.86
CA THR A 386 -10.22 46.63 -11.40
C THR A 386 -11.36 46.76 -10.39
N ASN A 387 -11.04 47.13 -9.14
CA ASN A 387 -12.04 47.47 -8.12
C ASN A 387 -12.72 48.78 -8.49
N ILE A 388 -13.91 48.67 -9.08
CA ILE A 388 -14.77 49.81 -9.41
C ILE A 388 -15.49 50.21 -8.13
N ASP A 389 -15.34 51.46 -7.71
CA ASP A 389 -15.95 51.96 -6.48
C ASP A 389 -17.48 51.92 -6.54
N LYS A 390 -18.16 51.90 -5.39
CA LYS A 390 -19.63 51.86 -5.31
C LYS A 390 -20.27 53.05 -6.02
N ASP A 391 -19.66 54.23 -5.95
CA ASP A 391 -20.17 55.43 -6.59
C ASP A 391 -19.98 55.38 -8.11
N GLU A 392 -18.84 54.87 -8.58
CA GLU A 392 -18.59 54.63 -10.01
C GLU A 392 -19.54 53.58 -10.60
N ARG A 393 -19.81 52.49 -9.87
CA ARG A 393 -20.78 51.46 -10.27
C ARG A 393 -22.19 52.04 -10.38
N LEU A 394 -22.59 52.93 -9.47
CA LEU A 394 -23.90 53.59 -9.51
C LEU A 394 -24.04 54.46 -10.76
N ILE A 395 -23.00 55.22 -11.11
CA ILE A 395 -22.95 56.06 -12.32
C ILE A 395 -23.11 55.20 -13.58
N ILE A 396 -22.38 54.09 -13.67
CA ILE A 396 -22.42 53.19 -14.83
C ILE A 396 -23.79 52.51 -14.97
N ILE A 397 -24.37 52.01 -13.88
CA ILE A 397 -25.72 51.41 -13.89
C ILE A 397 -26.76 52.44 -14.34
N ASN A 398 -26.68 53.67 -13.84
CA ASN A 398 -27.62 54.71 -14.25
C ASN A 398 -27.45 55.08 -15.74
N SER A 399 -26.22 55.18 -16.24
CA SER A 399 -25.97 55.43 -17.66
C SER A 399 -26.53 54.30 -18.55
N LEU A 400 -26.47 53.05 -18.10
CA LEU A 400 -27.00 51.89 -18.82
C LEU A 400 -28.54 51.81 -18.80
N PHE A 401 -29.17 52.10 -17.66
CA PHE A 401 -30.63 51.95 -17.48
C PHE A 401 -31.43 53.27 -17.56
N GLY A 402 -30.75 54.40 -17.72
CA GLY A 402 -31.38 55.71 -17.88
C GLY A 402 -32.32 55.77 -19.09
N LYS A 403 -33.36 56.62 -19.00
CA LYS A 403 -34.35 56.80 -20.08
C LYS A 403 -33.65 57.27 -21.35
N VAL A 404 -34.06 56.73 -22.49
CA VAL A 404 -33.49 57.10 -23.80
C VAL A 404 -34.36 58.18 -24.41
N GLU A 405 -33.80 59.36 -24.65
CA GLU A 405 -34.51 60.42 -25.35
C GLU A 405 -34.78 60.02 -26.80
N THR A 406 -35.97 60.35 -27.27
CA THR A 406 -36.34 60.15 -28.67
C THR A 406 -36.58 61.52 -29.29
N GLY A 407 -36.22 61.68 -30.58
CA GLY A 407 -36.49 62.93 -31.30
C GLY A 407 -37.98 63.30 -31.44
N LEU A 408 -38.88 62.45 -30.90
CA LEU A 408 -40.34 62.58 -30.91
C LEU A 408 -40.93 62.91 -29.53
N VAL A 409 -40.30 62.45 -28.44
CA VAL A 409 -40.74 62.71 -27.06
C VAL A 409 -39.54 63.26 -26.28
N LYS A 410 -39.59 64.56 -25.96
CA LYS A 410 -38.67 65.17 -25.01
C LYS A 410 -39.18 64.89 -23.61
N THR A 411 -38.35 64.28 -22.77
CA THR A 411 -38.60 64.12 -21.34
C THR A 411 -37.70 65.08 -20.59
N ASP A 412 -38.23 65.87 -19.65
CA ASP A 412 -37.42 66.79 -18.84
C ASP A 412 -36.43 65.99 -17.99
N THR A 413 -35.16 65.99 -18.39
CA THR A 413 -34.05 65.22 -17.78
C THR A 413 -33.49 65.85 -16.50
N SER A 414 -34.00 67.03 -16.08
CA SER A 414 -33.49 67.74 -14.91
C SER A 414 -33.76 67.01 -13.59
N ASN A 415 -34.96 66.43 -13.41
CA ASN A 415 -35.36 65.81 -12.14
C ASN A 415 -34.60 64.51 -11.80
N ASP A 416 -34.23 63.72 -12.82
CA ASP A 416 -33.52 62.45 -12.63
C ASP A 416 -32.03 62.68 -12.32
N SER A 417 -31.47 63.82 -12.73
CA SER A 417 -30.06 64.19 -12.46
C SER A 417 -29.86 64.71 -11.03
N ASP A 418 -30.81 65.51 -10.54
CA ASP A 418 -30.78 66.09 -9.18
C ASP A 418 -30.99 65.04 -8.08
N THR A 419 -31.82 64.02 -8.34
CA THR A 419 -32.00 62.89 -7.41
C THR A 419 -30.74 62.04 -7.28
N ILE A 420 -29.91 61.96 -8.32
CA ILE A 420 -28.64 61.22 -8.30
C ILE A 420 -27.54 62.00 -7.59
N LEU A 421 -27.44 63.31 -7.84
CA LEU A 421 -26.56 64.19 -7.08
C LEU A 421 -26.88 64.12 -5.58
N ALA A 422 -28.17 64.06 -5.21
CA ALA A 422 -28.60 63.91 -3.83
C ALA A 422 -28.21 62.54 -3.21
N ILE A 423 -28.21 61.45 -3.98
CA ILE A 423 -27.80 60.11 -3.50
C ILE A 423 -26.28 60.02 -3.36
N LEU A 424 -25.52 60.54 -4.32
CA LEU A 424 -24.05 60.58 -4.27
C LEU A 424 -23.55 61.47 -3.11
N LEU A 425 -24.16 62.65 -2.92
CA LEU A 425 -23.84 63.54 -1.79
C LEU A 425 -24.20 62.94 -0.42
N LYS A 426 -25.14 61.99 -0.36
CA LYS A 426 -25.52 61.30 0.88
C LYS A 426 -24.56 60.17 1.26
N ASN A 427 -23.90 59.53 0.28
CA ASN A 427 -22.89 58.49 0.51
C ASN A 427 -21.49 59.05 0.81
N LEU A 428 -21.24 60.32 0.53
CA LEU A 428 -19.98 61.04 0.83
C LEU A 428 -19.82 61.47 2.30
N LYS A 429 -20.70 61.03 3.22
CA LYS A 429 -20.76 61.49 4.61
C LYS A 429 -20.44 60.41 5.63
#